data_AF-A0A7X7NX05-F1
#
_entry.id   AF-A0A7X7NX05-F1
#
_cell.length_a   1.000
_cell.length_b   1.000
_cell.length_c   1.000
_cell.angle_alpha   90.00
_cell.angle_beta   90.00
_cell.angle_gamma   90.00
#
_symmetry.space_group_name_H-M   'P 1'
#
loop_
_entity.id
_entity.type
_entity.pdbx_description
1 polymer ?
#
loop_
_entity_poly.entity_id
_entity_poly.type
_entity_poly.pdbx_seq_one_letter_code
_entity_poly.pdbx_strand_id
1 'polypeptide(L)' 'MILTSACLCGINCKYNGLNNLHPRFLELLENNLVLPVCPEQL' A
#
# COMPACT_ATOMS: atom_id res chain seq x y z
N MET A 1 2.15 -4.59 -13.89
CA MET A 1 2.09 -3.66 -12.75
C MET A 1 0.65 -3.60 -12.27
N ILE A 2 0.40 -3.83 -10.98
CA ILE A 2 -0.95 -3.96 -10.39
C ILE A 2 -1.19 -2.77 -9.46
N LEU A 3 -2.37 -2.16 -9.52
CA LEU A 3 -2.75 -1.11 -8.58
C LEU A 3 -3.28 -1.74 -7.29
N THR A 4 -2.81 -1.27 -6.14
CA THR A 4 -3.21 -1.82 -4.83
C THR A 4 -3.37 -0.72 -3.80
N SER A 5 -4.05 -1.02 -2.69
CA SER A 5 -4.21 -0.08 -1.58
C SER A 5 -2.86 0.21 -0.91
N ALA A 6 -2.50 1.48 -0.81
CA ALA A 6 -1.25 1.93 -0.18
C ALA A 6 -1.07 1.41 1.26
N CYS A 7 -2.17 1.26 2.01
CA CYS A 7 -2.14 0.72 3.37
C CYS A 7 -1.61 -0.72 3.45
N LEU A 8 -1.79 -1.53 2.39
CA LEU A 8 -1.27 -2.91 2.33
C LEU A 8 0.25 -2.95 2.16
N CYS A 9 0.82 -1.89 1.61
CA CYS A 9 2.26 -1.72 1.47
C CYS A 9 2.91 -1.06 2.69
N GLY A 10 2.17 -0.89 3.80
CA GLY A 10 2.68 -0.30 5.04
C GLY A 10 2.62 1.23 5.10
N ILE A 11 1.95 1.88 4.14
CA ILE A 11 1.80 3.33 4.15
C ILE A 11 0.70 3.72 5.14
N ASN A 12 1.01 4.62 6.07
CA ASN A 12 0.10 5.11 7.11
C ASN A 12 -0.94 6.09 6.54
N CYS A 13 -1.87 5.56 5.74
CA CYS A 13 -2.87 6.33 5.03
C CYS A 13 -4.32 6.01 5.44
N LYS A 14 -4.53 5.15 6.44
CA LYS A 14 -5.89 4.87 6.94
C LYS A 14 -6.41 6.07 7.72
N TYR A 15 -7.74 6.21 7.82
CA TYR A 15 -8.41 7.22 8.66
C TYR A 15 -7.92 7.27 10.13
N ASN A 16 -7.37 6.17 10.66
CA ASN A 16 -6.83 6.08 12.01
C ASN A 16 -5.31 6.33 12.10
N GLY A 17 -4.67 6.79 11.01
CA GLY A 17 -3.23 7.06 10.94
C GLY A 17 -2.33 5.83 10.88
N LEU A 18 -2.88 4.62 10.79
CA LEU A 18 -2.14 3.37 10.71
C LEU A 18 -2.14 2.78 9.29
N ASN A 19 -1.58 1.58 9.15
CA ASN A 19 -1.55 0.80 7.92
C ASN A 19 -2.09 -0.63 8.15
N ASN A 20 -2.12 -1.43 7.08
CA ASN A 20 -2.47 -2.85 7.09
C ASN A 20 -1.35 -3.64 6.38
N LEU A 21 -0.08 -3.41 6.77
CA LEU A 21 1.06 -4.03 6.12
C LEU A 21 0.84 -5.53 5.90
N HIS A 22 0.97 -5.96 4.66
CA HIS A 22 0.83 -7.35 4.27
C HIS A 22 2.14 -7.80 3.57
N PRO A 23 2.86 -8.80 4.09
CA PRO A 23 4.20 -9.18 3.61
C PRO A 23 4.29 -9.39 2.09
N ARG A 24 3.29 -10.06 1.50
CA ARG A 24 3.22 -10.26 0.03
C ARG A 24 3.19 -8.95 -0.77
N PHE A 25 2.47 -7.93 -0.30
CA PHE A 25 2.39 -6.66 -1.02
C PHE A 25 3.64 -5.81 -0.83
N LEU A 26 4.34 -5.97 0.31
CA LEU A 26 5.65 -5.39 0.52
C LEU A 26 6.68 -5.98 -0.45
N GLU A 27 6.74 -7.31 -0.56
CA GLU A 27 7.64 -7.99 -1.53
C GLU A 27 7.34 -7.55 -2.97
N LEU A 28 6.05 -7.45 -3.36
CA LEU A 28 5.68 -6.95 -4.67
C LEU A 28 6.06 -5.48 -4.89
N LEU A 29 6.02 -4.65 -3.83
CA LEU A 29 6.43 -3.24 -3.90
C LEU A 29 7.95 -3.13 -4.08
N GLU A 30 8.72 -3.91 -3.33
CA GLU A 30 10.19 -3.98 -3.44
C GLU A 30 10.63 -4.43 -4.84
N ASN A 31 9.86 -5.31 -5.47
CA ASN A 31 10.07 -5.76 -6.85
C ASN A 31 9.48 -4.81 -7.92
N ASN A 32 8.94 -3.63 -7.56
CA ASN A 32 8.29 -2.67 -8.46
C ASN A 32 7.13 -3.28 -9.29
N LEU A 33 6.44 -4.28 -8.75
CA LEU A 33 5.32 -4.95 -9.42
C LEU A 33 3.95 -4.33 -9.10
N VAL A 34 3.88 -3.49 -8.07
CA VAL A 34 2.64 -2.81 -7.64
C VAL A 34 2.78 -1.29 -7.57
N LEU A 35 1.66 -0.61 -7.83
CA LEU A 35 1.50 0.82 -7.61
C LEU A 35 0.59 1.04 -6.38
N PRO A 36 1.13 1.47 -5.23
CA PRO A 36 0.35 1.72 -4.03
C PRO A 36 -0.41 3.06 -4.15
N VAL A 37 -1.73 3.03 -3.95
CA VAL A 37 -2.60 4.21 -4.01
C VAL A 37 -3.55 4.25 -2.81
N CYS A 38 -3.75 5.44 -2.22
CA CYS A 38 -4.83 5.70 -1.26
C CYS A 38 -5.77 6.78 -1.84
N PRO A 39 -6.99 6.42 -2.24
CA PRO A 39 -7.96 7.38 -2.75
C PRO A 39 -8.32 8.51 -1.78
N GLU A 40 -8.25 8.25 -0.47
CA GLU A 40 -8.60 9.23 0.59
C GLU A 40 -7.57 10.35 0.75
N GLN A 41 -6.36 10.20 0.20
CA GLN A 41 -5.27 11.19 0.29
C GLN A 41 -5.06 11.99 -1.01
N LEU A 42 -5.90 11.77 -2.02
CA LEU A 42 -5.96 12.52 -3.28
C LEU A 42 -6.90 13.71 -3.12
#